data_AF-W1RSG1-F1
#
_entry.id   AF-W1RSG1-F1
#
_cell.length_a   1.000
_cell.length_b   1.000
_cell.length_c   1.000
_cell.angle_alpha   90.00
_cell.angle_beta   90.00
_cell.angle_gamma   90.00
#
_symmetry.space_group_name_H-M   'P 1'
#
loop_
_entity.id
_entity.type
_entity.pdbx_description
1 polymer ?
#
loop_
_entity_poly.entity_id
_entity_poly.type
_entity_poly.pdbx_seq_one_letter_code
_entity_poly.pdbx_strand_id
1 'polypeptide(L)' 'MWTLLVWLNHKIKESYEYLKTGYEVKKARRRAKRDLALLGRLPAYLQRDMGLPPYTESEDSKKHRL' A
#
# COMPACT_ATOMS: atom_id res chain seq x y z
N MET A 1 -19.27 21.03 37.08
CA MET A 1 -18.10 21.44 36.26
C MET A 1 -17.13 20.27 35.98
N TRP A 2 -17.63 19.07 35.65
CA TRP A 2 -16.77 17.94 35.21
C TRP A 2 -17.19 17.41 33.84
N THR A 3 -18.47 17.57 33.50
CA THR A 3 -19.09 17.20 32.23
C THR A 3 -18.45 17.87 31.02
N LEU A 4 -18.03 19.14 31.15
CA LEU A 4 -17.30 19.86 30.08
C LEU A 4 -15.93 19.24 29.79
N LEU A 5 -15.22 18.80 30.83
CA LEU A 5 -13.92 18.14 30.67
C LEU A 5 -14.08 16.76 30.02
N VAL A 6 -15.12 16.01 30.40
CA VAL A 6 -15.46 14.72 29.76
C VAL A 6 -15.82 14.91 28.30
N TRP A 7 -16.64 15.92 28.00
CA TRP A 7 -17.06 16.23 26.64
C TRP A 7 -15.88 16.62 25.75
N LEU A 8 -14.98 17.46 26.26
CA LEU A 8 -13.78 17.87 25.54
C LEU A 8 -12.85 16.67 25.29
N ASN A 9 -12.66 15.80 26.29
CA ASN A 9 -11.84 14.60 26.16
C ASN A 9 -12.43 13.62 25.12
N HIS A 10 -13.75 13.46 25.11
CA HIS A 10 -14.44 12.67 24.10
C HIS A 10 -14.20 13.21 22.68
N LYS A 11 -14.29 14.54 22.50
CA LYS A 11 -14.05 15.18 21.20
C LYS A 11 -12.60 15.08 20.72
N ILE A 12 -11.65 15.18 21.65
CA ILE A 12 -10.22 14.99 21.34
C ILE A 12 -9.97 13.53 20.92
N LYS A 13 -10.55 12.56 21.61
CA LYS A 13 -10.38 11.14 21.28
C LYS A 13 -11.00 10.78 19.93
N GLU A 14 -12.21 11.27 19.63
CA GLU A 14 -12.87 11.06 18.32
C GLU A 14 -12.04 11.61 17.16
N SER A 15 -11.51 12.83 17.30
CA SER A 15 -10.72 13.46 16.26
C SER A 15 -9.37 12.75 16.04
N TYR A 16 -8.75 12.25 17.11
CA TYR A 16 -7.51 11.48 17.02
C TYR A 16 -7.71 10.15 16.29
N GLU A 17 -8.76 9.39 16.61
CA GLU A 17 -9.10 8.13 15.93
C GLU A 17 -9.37 8.35 14.43
N TYR A 18 -10.08 9.42 14.08
CA TYR A 18 -10.33 9.78 12.68
C TYR A 18 -9.04 10.11 11.91
N LEU A 19 -8.12 10.86 12.53
CA LEU A 19 -6.84 11.19 11.91
C LEU A 19 -5.92 9.96 11.80
N LYS A 20 -5.94 9.09 12.82
CA LYS A 20 -5.15 7.85 12.87
C LYS A 20 -5.58 6.87 11.78
N THR A 21 -6.88 6.63 11.64
CA THR A 21 -7.43 5.76 10.58
C THR A 21 -7.08 6.29 9.18
N GLY A 22 -7.20 7.61 8.97
CA GLY A 22 -6.78 8.23 7.71
C GLY A 22 -5.29 8.06 7.38
N TYR A 23 -4.42 8.13 8.41
CA TYR A 23 -2.98 7.90 8.25
C TYR A 23 -2.65 6.44 7.95
N GLU A 24 -3.27 5.50 8.67
CA GLU A 24 -3.07 4.06 8.48
C GLU A 24 -3.51 3.59 7.09
N VAL A 25 -4.66 4.06 6.61
CA VAL A 25 -5.15 3.78 5.24
C VAL A 25 -4.18 4.31 4.18
N LYS A 26 -3.66 5.54 4.35
CA LYS A 26 -2.65 6.10 3.43
C LYS A 26 -1.34 5.31 3.48
N LYS A 27 -0.91 4.85 4.66
CA LYS A 27 0.31 4.04 4.84
C LYS A 27 0.16 2.66 4.18
N ALA A 28 -0.98 2.00 4.37
CA ALA A 28 -1.30 0.72 3.73
C ALA A 28 -1.32 0.87 2.20
N ARG A 29 -1.96 1.92 1.67
CA ARG A 29 -1.99 2.19 0.23
C ARG A 29 -0.60 2.44 -0.37
N ARG A 30 0.30 3.10 0.37
CA ARG A 30 1.71 3.28 -0.07
C ARG A 30 2.49 1.98 -0.09
N ARG A 31 2.28 1.09 0.89
CA ARG A 31 2.91 -0.24 0.92
C ARG A 31 2.42 -1.09 -0.25
N ALA A 32 1.10 -1.21 -0.45
CA ALA A 32 0.53 -1.94 -1.57
C ALA A 32 1.05 -1.47 -2.94
N LYS A 33 1.18 -0.14 -3.14
CA LYS A 33 1.80 0.40 -4.38
C LYS A 33 3.26 -0.01 -4.55
N ARG A 34 4.05 -0.03 -3.48
CA ARG A 34 5.45 -0.49 -3.54
C ARG A 34 5.53 -1.98 -3.84
N ASP A 35 4.68 -2.78 -3.21
CA ASP A 35 4.67 -4.23 -3.39
C ASP A 35 4.28 -4.59 -4.82
N LEU A 36 3.29 -3.90 -5.41
CA LEU A 36 2.94 -4.05 -6.83
C LEU A 36 4.07 -3.60 -7.77
N ALA A 37 4.75 -2.50 -7.46
CA ALA A 37 5.89 -2.03 -8.27
C ALA A 37 7.10 -2.98 -8.20
N LEU A 38 7.31 -3.65 -7.06
CA LEU A 38 8.32 -4.68 -6.91
C LEU A 38 7.95 -5.93 -7.71
N LEU A 39 6.69 -6.39 -7.64
CA LEU A 39 6.20 -7.52 -8.43
C LEU A 39 6.44 -7.33 -9.93
N GLY A 40 6.21 -6.11 -10.45
CA GLY A 40 6.47 -5.79 -11.86
C GLY A 40 7.96 -5.74 -12.25
N ARG A 41 8.88 -5.63 -11.30
CA ARG A 41 10.35 -5.65 -11.52
C ARG A 41 11.01 -6.99 -11.20
N LEU A 42 10.24 -7.97 -10.73
CA LEU A 42 10.78 -9.28 -10.42
C LEU A 42 11.32 -9.96 -11.69
N PRO A 43 12.47 -10.65 -11.62
CA PRO A 43 12.97 -11.40 -12.74
C PRO A 43 12.04 -12.58 -13.08
N ALA A 44 11.99 -12.96 -14.36
CA ALA A 44 11.00 -13.89 -14.90
C ALA A 44 10.97 -15.27 -14.20
N TYR A 45 12.10 -15.75 -13.68
CA TYR A 45 12.15 -17.02 -12.94
C TYR A 45 11.34 -16.94 -11.63
N LEU A 46 11.44 -15.81 -10.92
CA LEU A 46 10.77 -15.62 -9.63
C LEU A 46 9.26 -15.41 -9.81
N GLN A 47 8.84 -14.79 -10.92
CA GLN A 47 7.43 -14.62 -11.26
C GLN A 47 6.75 -15.97 -11.56
N ARG A 48 7.47 -16.90 -12.20
CA ARG A 48 7.00 -18.27 -12.48
C ARG A 48 6.79 -19.08 -11.20
N ASP A 49 7.73 -18.99 -10.26
CA ASP A 49 7.63 -19.69 -8.97
C ASP A 49 6.44 -19.19 -8.12
N MET A 50 6.04 -17.92 -8.29
CA MET A 50 4.86 -17.33 -7.65
C MET A 50 3.54 -17.65 -8.36
N GLY A 51 3.55 -18.38 -9.48
CA GLY A 51 2.35 -18.70 -10.26
C GLY A 51 1.70 -17.49 -10.94
N LEU A 52 2.45 -16.39 -11.13
CA LEU A 52 1.95 -15.18 -11.79
C LEU A 52 1.90 -15.41 -13.31
N PRO A 53 0.81 -15.02 -13.99
CA PRO A 53 0.68 -15.21 -15.43
C PRO A 53 1.66 -14.32 -16.21
N PRO A 54 2.10 -14.74 -17.42
CA PRO A 54 3.26 -14.20 -18.13
C PRO A 54 3.01 -12.87 -18.84
N TYR A 55 2.20 -11.97 -18.27
CA TYR A 55 1.82 -10.70 -18.90
C TYR A 55 2.86 -9.58 -18.69
N THR A 56 3.97 -9.85 -18.00
CA THR A 56 5.03 -8.88 -17.66
C THR A 56 6.26 -8.96 -18.54
N GLU A 57 6.26 -9.79 -19.59
CA GLU A 57 7.23 -9.66 -20.68
C GLU A 57 6.86 -8.41 -21.50
N SER A 58 7.12 -7.23 -20.92
CA SER A 58 7.08 -5.98 -21.67
C SER A 58 8.02 -6.12 -22.86
N GLU A 59 7.49 -5.85 -24.04
CA GLU A 59 8.10 -5.87 -25.39
C GLU A 59 9.57 -5.36 -25.47
N ASP A 60 10.05 -4.60 -24.48
CA ASP A 60 11.44 -4.15 -24.37
C ASP A 60 12.47 -5.28 -24.16
N SER A 61 12.12 -6.39 -23.52
CA SER A 61 13.07 -7.52 -23.36
C SER A 61 13.28 -8.33 -24.65
N LYS A 62 12.48 -8.09 -25.69
CA LYS A 62 12.58 -8.75 -27.00
C LYS A 62 13.57 -8.05 -27.93
N LYS A 63 13.83 -6.76 -27.74
CA LYS A 63 14.74 -5.97 -28.62
C LYS A 63 16.23 -6.19 -28.36
N HIS A 64 16.61 -6.77 -27.22
CA HIS A 64 18.02 -7.05 -26.90
C HIS A 64 18.51 -8.46 -27.34
N ARG A 65 17.70 -9.19 -28.11
CA ARG A 65 18.06 -10.51 -28.70
C ARG A 65 18.04 -10.51 -30.23
N LEU A 66 18.39 -9.39 -30.86
CA LEU A 66 18.71 -9.31 -32.28
C LEU A 66 20.08 -8.64 -32.45
#